data_AF-A0A9X7DL36-F1
#
_entry.id   AF-A0A9X7DL36-F1
#
_cell.length_a   1.000
_cell.length_b   1.000
_cell.length_c   1.000
_cell.angle_alpha   90.00
_cell.angle_beta   90.00
_cell.angle_gamma   90.00
#
_symmetry.space_group_name_H-M   'P 1'
#
loop_
_entity.id
_entity.type
_entity.pdbx_description
1 polymer ?
#
loop_
_entity_poly.entity_id
_entity_poly.type
_entity_poly.pdbx_seq_one_letter_code
_entity_poly.pdbx_strand_id
1 'polypeptide(L)' 'MTVLLSILTISLPHLAANLGISTTVAGKVITIINTFSTITTIISLVAIIVGYGVISTALVISAKKIISKYGKGYATTW' A
#
# COMPACT_ATOMS: atom_id res chain seq x y z
N MET A 1 -33.84 20.56 4.14
CA MET A 1 -33.52 19.58 5.19
C MET A 1 -32.97 18.34 4.49
N THR A 2 -31.72 17.99 4.82
CA THR A 2 -31.03 16.72 4.55
C THR A 2 -30.97 16.21 3.10
N VAL A 3 -30.00 16.73 2.33
CA VAL A 3 -29.37 15.95 1.26
C VAL A 3 -28.57 14.85 1.95
N LEU A 4 -29.07 13.61 1.85
CA LEU A 4 -28.38 12.43 2.32
C LEU A 4 -27.13 12.28 1.46
N LEU A 5 -25.99 12.70 2.01
CA LEU A 5 -24.68 12.46 1.43
C LEU A 5 -24.44 10.95 1.57
N SER A 6 -24.91 10.20 0.57
CA SER A 6 -24.52 8.82 0.36
C SER A 6 -23.02 8.84 0.14
N ILE A 7 -22.28 8.75 1.23
CA ILE A 7 -20.86 8.42 1.25
C ILE A 7 -20.75 7.10 0.50
N LEU A 8 -20.49 7.22 -0.80
CA LEU A 8 -19.92 6.20 -1.62
C LEU A 8 -18.66 5.77 -0.86
N THR A 9 -18.80 4.74 -0.03
CA THR A 9 -17.68 3.95 0.43
C THR A 9 -17.14 3.32 -0.83
N ILE A 10 -16.31 4.08 -1.56
CA ILE A 10 -15.30 3.52 -2.42
C ILE A 10 -14.63 2.54 -1.49
N SER A 11 -14.91 1.24 -1.68
CA SER A 11 -14.15 0.19 -1.03
C SER A 11 -12.73 0.44 -1.48
N LEU A 12 -12.00 1.19 -0.65
CA LEU A 12 -10.60 1.45 -0.89
C LEU A 12 -10.00 0.07 -1.04
N PRO A 13 -9.42 -0.26 -2.22
CA PRO A 13 -8.68 -1.51 -2.33
C PRO A 13 -7.71 -1.47 -1.16
N HIS A 14 -7.73 -2.38 -0.20
CA HIS A 14 -6.79 -2.26 0.92
C HIS A 14 -5.52 -2.98 0.50
N LEU A 15 -4.32 -2.41 0.61
CA LEU A 15 -3.07 -3.16 0.36
C LEU A 15 -3.06 -4.45 1.17
N ALA A 16 -3.54 -4.31 2.40
CA ALA A 16 -3.85 -5.37 3.32
C ALA A 16 -4.80 -6.43 2.73
N ALA A 17 -5.92 -6.04 2.13
CA ALA A 17 -6.86 -6.98 1.52
C ALA A 17 -6.36 -7.56 0.19
N ASN A 18 -5.68 -6.77 -0.64
CA ASN A 18 -5.11 -7.18 -1.92
C ASN A 18 -3.99 -8.20 -1.76
N LEU A 19 -3.21 -8.09 -0.68
CA LEU A 19 -2.12 -9.01 -0.38
C LEU A 19 -2.48 -10.03 0.70
N GLY A 20 -3.69 -9.98 1.27
CA GLY A 20 -4.12 -10.84 2.37
C GLY A 20 -3.31 -10.65 3.66
N ILE A 21 -2.69 -9.48 3.85
CA ILE A 21 -1.84 -9.15 5.00
C ILE A 21 -2.57 -8.26 6.01
N SER A 22 -2.14 -8.25 7.26
CA SER A 22 -2.72 -7.32 8.24
C SER A 22 -2.38 -5.87 7.92
N THR A 23 -3.22 -4.93 8.35
CA THR A 23 -2.99 -3.48 8.20
C THR A 23 -1.68 -3.03 8.84
N THR A 24 -1.29 -3.65 9.96
CA THR A 24 0.01 -3.45 10.60
C THR A 24 1.18 -3.83 9.68
N VAL A 25 1.07 -4.96 8.98
CA VAL A 25 2.11 -5.41 8.04
C VAL A 25 2.14 -4.49 6.82
N ALA A 26 0.98 -4.11 6.27
CA ALA A 26 0.89 -3.14 5.16
C ALA A 26 1.58 -1.80 5.51
N GLY A 27 1.40 -1.29 6.74
CA GLY A 27 2.07 -0.08 7.20
C GLY A 27 3.60 -0.20 7.23
N LYS A 28 4.14 -1.36 7.61
CA LYS A 28 5.58 -1.64 7.53
C LYS A 28 6.07 -1.67 6.09
N VAL A 29 5.33 -2.32 5.19
CA VAL A 29 5.65 -2.38 3.75
C VAL A 29 5.69 -0.99 3.12
N ILE A 30 4.67 -0.17 3.35
CA ILE A 30 4.62 1.22 2.86
C ILE A 30 5.76 2.07 3.43
N THR A 31 6.12 1.85 4.71
CA THR A 31 7.27 2.52 5.31
C THR A 31 8.55 2.18 4.56
N ILE A 32 8.81 0.90 4.26
CA ILE A 32 9.99 0.48 3.48
C ILE A 32 9.96 1.09 2.08
N ILE A 33 8.82 1.02 1.39
CA ILE A 33 8.65 1.60 0.05
C ILE A 33 8.95 3.11 0.04
N ASN A 34 8.55 3.82 1.08
CA ASN A 34 8.79 5.25 1.21
C ASN A 34 10.24 5.58 1.59
N THR A 35 10.90 4.75 2.40
CA THR A 35 12.24 5.03 2.94
C THR A 35 13.34 4.78 1.91
N PHE A 36 13.20 3.74 1.09
CA PHE A 36 14.25 3.35 0.15
C PHE A 36 13.99 3.87 -1.28
N SER A 37 15.06 4.20 -1.99
CA SER A 37 14.97 4.67 -3.38
C SER A 37 14.98 3.51 -4.39
N THR A 38 15.83 2.51 -4.15
CA THR A 38 16.09 1.39 -5.07
C THR A 38 14.99 0.33 -5.03
N ILE A 39 14.35 0.08 -6.17
CA ILE A 39 13.21 -0.86 -6.27
C ILE A 39 13.60 -2.28 -5.87
N THR A 40 14.74 -2.79 -6.33
CA THR A 40 15.23 -4.14 -6.00
C THR A 40 15.42 -4.32 -4.50
N THR A 41 16.01 -3.33 -3.82
CA THR A 41 16.18 -3.34 -2.35
C THR A 41 14.83 -3.35 -1.64
N ILE A 42 13.86 -2.55 -2.08
CA ILE A 42 12.50 -2.53 -1.52
C ILE A 42 11.87 -3.92 -1.64
N ILE A 43 11.91 -4.53 -2.83
CA ILE A 43 11.32 -5.84 -3.07
C ILE A 43 11.97 -6.89 -2.16
N SER A 44 13.30 -6.90 -2.05
CA SER A 44 14.01 -7.85 -1.18
C SER A 44 13.61 -7.70 0.29
N LEU A 45 13.52 -6.46 0.80
CA LEU A 45 13.13 -6.19 2.19
C LEU A 45 11.67 -6.55 2.46
N VAL A 46 10.78 -6.22 1.53
CA VAL A 46 9.37 -6.52 1.66
C VAL A 46 9.11 -8.03 1.56
N ALA A 47 9.83 -8.74 0.68
CA ALA A 47 9.70 -10.19 0.51
C ALA A 47 10.02 -10.98 1.80
N ILE A 48 10.90 -10.45 2.66
CA ILE A 48 11.19 -11.04 3.99
C ILE A 48 9.96 -10.95 4.92
N ILE A 49 9.09 -9.96 4.72
CA ILE A 49 7.94 -9.69 5.60
C ILE A 49 6.69 -10.42 5.13
N VAL A 50 6.40 -10.38 3.82
CA VAL A 50 5.14 -10.90 3.25
C VAL A 50 5.32 -12.17 2.43
N GLY A 51 6.56 -12.65 2.28
CA GLY A 51 6.91 -13.78 1.44
C GLY A 51 7.34 -13.39 0.03
N TYR A 52 8.17 -14.25 -0.58
CA TYR A 52 8.64 -14.10 -1.96
C TYR A 52 7.50 -14.36 -2.96
N GLY A 53 7.41 -13.52 -4.00
CA GLY A 53 6.41 -13.64 -5.08
C GLY A 53 5.15 -12.79 -4.90
N VAL A 54 4.94 -12.21 -3.72
CA VAL A 54 3.76 -11.39 -3.41
C VAL A 54 3.91 -9.94 -3.91
N ILE A 55 5.15 -9.47 -4.06
CA ILE A 55 5.47 -8.07 -4.39
C ILE A 55 6.23 -7.98 -5.70
N SER A 56 5.71 -7.18 -6.61
CA SER A 56 6.30 -6.90 -7.93
C SER A 56 6.86 -5.49 -8.03
N THR A 57 7.72 -5.26 -9.01
CA THR A 57 8.24 -3.92 -9.36
C THR A 57 7.10 -2.93 -9.66
N ALA A 58 6.08 -3.37 -10.39
CA ALA A 58 4.91 -2.55 -10.71
C ALA A 58 4.13 -2.11 -9.46
N LEU A 59 4.00 -3.00 -8.47
CA LEU A 59 3.34 -2.69 -7.20
C LEU A 59 4.14 -1.66 -6.41
N VAL A 60 5.47 -1.81 -6.32
CA VAL A 60 6.34 -0.83 -5.65
C VAL A 60 6.25 0.56 -6.30
N ILE A 61 6.26 0.62 -7.63
CA ILE A 61 6.10 1.89 -8.37
C ILE A 61 4.73 2.51 -8.11
N SER A 62 3.67 1.71 -8.14
CA SER A 62 2.30 2.16 -7.87
C SER A 62 2.18 2.70 -6.45
N ALA A 63 2.70 1.97 -5.47
CA ALA A 63 2.72 2.41 -4.07
C ALA A 63 3.49 3.73 -3.91
N LYS A 64 4.67 3.88 -4.54
CA LYS A 64 5.40 5.17 -4.53
C LYS A 64 4.58 6.32 -5.10
N LYS A 65 3.89 6.09 -6.22
CA LYS A 65 3.02 7.10 -6.85
C LYS A 65 1.85 7.49 -5.94
N ILE A 66 1.28 6.52 -5.25
CA ILE A 66 0.15 6.73 -4.33
C ILE A 66 0.60 7.44 -3.06
N ILE A 67 1.74 7.06 -2.49
CA ILE A 67 2.36 7.76 -1.35
C ILE A 67 2.59 9.24 -1.71
N SER A 68 3.12 9.51 -2.90
CA SER A 68 3.38 10.87 -3.37
C SER A 68 2.09 11.69 -3.54
N LYS A 69 1.01 11.08 -4.04
CA LYS A 69 -0.24 11.78 -4.37
C LYS A 69 -1.24 11.89 -3.21
N TYR A 70 -1.30 10.87 -2.35
CA TYR A 70 -2.34 10.71 -1.32
C TYR A 70 -1.77 10.51 0.08
N GLY A 71 -0.45 10.37 0.22
CA GLY A 71 0.21 10.15 1.50
C GLY A 71 0.25 8.68 1.94
N LYS A 72 1.03 8.42 3.00
CA LYS A 72 1.32 7.05 3.50
C LYS A 72 0.10 6.35 4.08
N GLY A 73 -0.81 7.10 4.74
CA GLY A 73 -2.02 6.55 5.33
C GLY A 73 -2.92 5.92 4.27
N TYR A 74 -3.16 6.66 3.19
CA TYR A 74 -3.93 6.17 2.04
C TYR A 74 -3.24 4.98 1.36
N ALA A 75 -1.92 5.03 1.17
CA ALA A 75 -1.18 3.93 0.54
C ALA A 75 -1.22 2.62 1.34
N THR A 76 -1.41 2.70 2.67
CA THR A 76 -1.55 1.51 3.52
C THR A 76 -2.91 0.82 3.32
N THR A 77 -3.91 1.61 2.94
CA THR A 77 -5.27 1.19 2.67
C THR A 77 -5.60 1.20 1.17
N TRP A 78 -4.60 1.15 0.28
CA TRP A 78 -4.71 1.01 -1.20
C TRP A 78 -4.25 -0.38 -1.64
#